data_AF-A0A7C7JKS8-F1
#
_entry.id   AF-A0A7C7JKS8-F1
#
_cell.length_a   1.000
_cell.length_b   1.000
_cell.length_c   1.000
_cell.angle_alpha   90.00
_cell.angle_beta   90.00
_cell.angle_gamma   90.00
#
_symmetry.space_group_name_H-M   'P 1'
#
loop_
_entity.id
_entity.type
_entity.pdbx_description
1 polymer ?
#
loop_
_entity_poly.entity_id
_entity_poly.type
_entity_poly.pdbx_seq_one_letter_code
_entity_poly.pdbx_strand_id
1 'polypeptide(L)'
;MATKFRPVLEKLVRDANLEGAVLTTADGLPVEAVLPAGMSEERLAAMSAAILSLGERAVFELEKGALEQITVKSEKGYVIVTGIGDEAVLTVMAPEDAKLGLLYLEIRKAANELAKLL
;
A
#
# COMPACT_ATOMS: atom_id res chain seq x y z
N MET A 1 0.40 5.17 19.40
CA MET A 1 0.15 5.84 18.11
C MET A 1 -0.22 4.85 17.01
N ALA A 2 0.43 3.67 16.91
CA ALA A 2 0.13 2.62 15.92
C ALA A 2 -1.28 1.98 16.03
N THR A 3 -1.83 1.87 17.24
CA THR A 3 -3.05 1.10 17.53
C THR A 3 -4.31 1.56 16.78
N LYS A 4 -4.35 2.80 16.27
CA LYS A 4 -5.50 3.34 15.52
C LYS A 4 -5.55 2.89 14.06
N PHE A 5 -4.43 2.50 13.46
CA PHE A 5 -4.35 2.12 12.04
C PHE A 5 -4.67 0.64 11.81
N ARG A 6 -4.30 -0.22 12.76
CA ARG A 6 -4.49 -1.68 12.69
C ARG A 6 -5.92 -2.10 12.34
N PRO A 7 -7.00 -1.54 12.94
CA PRO A 7 -8.36 -1.92 12.58
C PRO A 7 -8.69 -1.67 11.10
N VAL A 8 -8.15 -0.60 10.50
CA VAL A 8 -8.36 -0.27 9.09
C VAL A 8 -7.64 -1.27 8.19
N LEU A 9 -6.39 -1.63 8.52
CA LEU A 9 -5.63 -2.63 7.77
C LEU A 9 -6.25 -4.03 7.88
N GLU A 10 -6.66 -4.46 9.08
CA GLU A 10 -7.32 -5.76 9.28
C GLU A 10 -8.64 -5.86 8.51
N LYS A 11 -9.42 -4.77 8.49
CA LYS A 11 -10.64 -4.67 7.68
C LYS A 11 -10.32 -4.77 6.20
N LEU A 12 -9.34 -4.02 5.70
CA LEU A 12 -8.93 -4.04 4.30
C LEU A 12 -8.47 -5.44 3.87
N VAL A 13 -7.62 -6.09 4.69
CA VAL A 13 -7.09 -7.43 4.41
C VAL A 13 -8.22 -8.45 4.30
N ARG A 14 -9.19 -8.40 5.22
CA ARG A 14 -10.34 -9.32 5.21
C ARG A 14 -11.31 -9.03 4.07
N ASP A 15 -11.74 -7.78 3.91
CA ASP A 15 -12.82 -7.41 2.98
C ASP A 15 -12.37 -7.49 1.51
N ALA A 16 -11.08 -7.29 1.24
CA ALA A 16 -10.49 -7.39 -0.10
C ALA A 16 -9.73 -8.72 -0.35
N ASN A 17 -9.77 -9.67 0.58
CA ASN A 17 -9.07 -10.96 0.51
C ASN A 17 -7.58 -10.83 0.16
N LEU A 18 -6.87 -10.00 0.93
CA LEU A 18 -5.44 -9.75 0.76
C LEU A 18 -4.60 -10.77 1.52
N GLU A 19 -3.37 -10.95 1.06
CA GLU A 19 -2.34 -11.68 1.80
C GLU A 19 -1.80 -10.83 2.97
N GLY A 20 -1.71 -9.51 2.77
CA GLY A 20 -1.28 -8.59 3.80
C GLY A 20 -1.28 -7.13 3.35
N ALA A 21 -1.11 -6.24 4.32
CA ALA A 21 -1.04 -4.80 4.12
C ALA A 21 -0.03 -4.16 5.09
N VAL A 22 0.67 -3.14 4.64
CA VAL A 22 1.62 -2.35 5.44
C VAL A 22 1.35 -0.87 5.20
N LEU A 23 1.28 -0.12 6.29
CA LEU A 23 1.34 1.34 6.28
C LEU A 23 2.76 1.76 6.65
N THR A 24 3.34 2.65 5.84
CA THR A 24 4.69 3.16 6.05
C THR A 24 4.69 4.68 5.93
N THR A 25 5.73 5.32 6.43
CA THR A 25 5.99 6.73 6.11
C THR A 25 6.46 6.86 4.66
N ALA A 26 6.45 8.08 4.11
CA ALA A 26 7.04 8.39 2.81
C ALA A 26 8.53 8.01 2.72
N ASP A 27 9.25 8.09 3.85
CA ASP A 27 10.67 7.71 3.96
C ASP A 27 10.91 6.19 4.10
N GLY A 28 9.85 5.37 4.06
CA GLY A 28 9.97 3.91 4.12
C GLY A 28 10.16 3.34 5.52
N LEU A 29 9.70 4.03 6.56
CA LEU A 29 9.65 3.50 7.91
C LEU A 29 8.29 2.81 8.17
N PRO A 30 8.26 1.60 8.74
CA PRO A 30 7.00 0.93 9.06
C PRO A 30 6.24 1.68 10.15
N VAL A 31 4.93 1.86 9.94
CA VAL A 31 4.01 2.48 10.90
C VAL A 31 3.10 1.44 11.54
N GLU A 32 2.53 0.55 10.73
CA GLU A 32 1.68 -0.57 11.17
C GLU A 32 1.56 -1.61 10.05
N ALA A 33 1.38 -2.88 10.40
CA ALA A 33 1.35 -3.97 9.43
C ALA A 33 0.42 -5.11 9.83
N VAL A 34 -0.28 -5.67 8.85
CA VAL A 34 -1.05 -6.92 8.96
C VAL A 34 -0.47 -7.87 7.92
N LEU A 35 0.40 -8.77 8.37
CA LEU A 35 1.23 -9.60 7.51
C LEU A 35 1.16 -11.09 7.89
N PRO A 36 1.38 -12.00 6.93
CA PRO A 36 1.59 -13.41 7.22
C PRO A 36 2.85 -13.62 8.07
N ALA A 37 2.88 -14.73 8.82
CA ALA A 37 4.06 -15.11 9.59
C ALA A 37 5.31 -15.27 8.69
N GLY A 38 6.45 -14.73 9.13
CA GLY A 38 7.73 -14.82 8.42
C GLY A 38 8.00 -13.67 7.44
N MET A 39 7.03 -12.77 7.22
CA MET A 39 7.23 -11.56 6.45
C MET A 39 7.68 -10.40 7.36
N SER A 40 8.59 -9.56 6.87
CA SER A 40 9.13 -8.40 7.63
C SER A 40 8.52 -7.13 7.10
N GLU A 41 7.95 -6.35 8.01
CA GLU A 41 7.42 -5.02 7.72
C GLU A 41 8.54 -4.05 7.31
N GLU A 42 9.73 -4.18 7.89
CA GLU A 42 10.90 -3.34 7.57
C GLU A 42 11.35 -3.55 6.12
N ARG A 43 11.39 -4.81 5.66
CA ARG A 43 11.73 -5.12 4.27
C ARG A 43 10.69 -4.58 3.30
N LEU A 44 9.41 -4.78 3.58
CA LEU A 44 8.32 -4.25 2.75
C LEU A 44 8.32 -2.73 2.71
N ALA A 45 8.63 -2.07 3.82
CA ALA A 45 8.66 -0.62 3.89
C ALA A 45 9.77 -0.02 3.04
N ALA A 46 10.99 -0.57 3.15
CA ALA A 46 12.12 -0.15 2.32
C ALA A 46 11.84 -0.35 0.82
N MET A 47 11.25 -1.49 0.44
CA MET A 47 10.88 -1.76 -0.95
C MET A 47 9.79 -0.81 -1.45
N SER A 48 8.79 -0.52 -0.63
CA SER A 48 7.68 0.37 -1.00
C SER A 48 8.16 1.80 -1.24
N ALA A 49 9.03 2.33 -0.38
CA ALA A 49 9.63 3.65 -0.58
C ALA A 49 10.47 3.73 -1.86
N ALA A 50 11.30 2.71 -2.13
CA ALA A 50 12.09 2.67 -3.36
C ALA A 50 11.20 2.63 -4.62
N ILE A 51 10.12 1.84 -4.61
CA ILE A 51 9.15 1.77 -5.71
C ILE A 51 8.45 3.12 -5.90
N LEU A 52 8.03 3.77 -4.81
CA LEU A 52 7.39 5.08 -4.85
C LEU A 52 8.31 6.13 -5.47
N SER A 53 9.54 6.28 -4.97
CA SER A 53 10.50 7.26 -5.47
C SER A 53 10.79 7.09 -6.96
N LEU A 54 10.89 5.85 -7.44
CA LEU A 54 11.06 5.58 -8.86
C LEU A 54 9.80 5.88 -9.68
N GLY A 55 8.62 5.57 -9.15
CA GLY A 55 7.35 5.87 -9.81
C GLY A 55 7.07 7.37 -9.91
N GLU A 56 7.33 8.13 -8.85
CA GLU A 56 7.21 9.60 -8.83
C GLU A 56 8.12 10.22 -9.89
N ARG A 57 9.37 9.77 -9.95
CA ARG A 57 10.30 10.20 -10.99
C ARG A 57 9.80 9.83 -12.38
N ALA A 58 9.27 8.62 -12.57
CA ALA A 58 8.75 8.19 -13.87
C ALA A 58 7.57 9.05 -14.33
N VAL A 59 6.60 9.36 -13.46
CA VAL A 59 5.46 10.20 -13.84
C VAL A 59 5.86 11.66 -14.08
N PHE A 60 6.86 12.16 -13.34
CA PHE A 60 7.42 13.50 -13.56
C PHE A 60 8.09 13.59 -14.94
N GLU A 61 9.03 12.70 -15.24
CA GLU A 61 9.79 12.69 -16.51
C GLU A 61 8.90 12.42 -17.73
N LEU A 62 7.81 11.68 -17.56
CA LEU A 62 6.86 11.35 -18.63
C LEU A 62 5.65 12.29 -18.70
N GLU A 63 5.67 13.39 -17.93
CA GLU A 63 4.61 14.41 -17.87
C GLU A 63 3.21 13.81 -17.63
N LYS A 64 3.10 12.88 -16.68
CA LYS A 64 1.83 12.20 -16.31
C LYS A 64 1.15 12.78 -15.08
N GLY A 65 1.65 13.90 -14.55
CA GLY A 65 1.11 14.54 -13.36
C GLY A 65 1.58 13.84 -12.09
N ALA A 66 0.72 13.80 -11.07
CA ALA A 66 1.04 13.22 -9.77
C ALA A 66 0.89 11.70 -9.77
N LEU A 67 1.76 11.00 -9.05
CA LEU A 67 1.65 9.57 -8.85
C LEU A 67 0.49 9.28 -7.89
N GLU A 68 -0.55 8.59 -8.36
CA GLU A 68 -1.63 8.12 -7.47
C GLU A 68 -1.34 6.73 -6.89
N GLN A 69 -0.86 5.81 -7.73
CA GLN A 69 -0.77 4.39 -7.39
C GLN A 69 0.17 3.65 -8.35
N ILE A 70 0.90 2.68 -7.81
CA ILE A 70 1.71 1.73 -8.58
C ILE A 70 1.14 0.33 -8.39
N THR A 71 0.96 -0.42 -9.48
CA THR A 71 0.58 -1.84 -9.44
C THR A 71 1.67 -2.67 -10.11
N VAL A 72 2.27 -3.58 -9.34
CA VAL A 72 3.21 -4.58 -9.83
C VAL A 72 2.46 -5.89 -9.98
N LYS A 73 2.30 -6.36 -11.22
CA LYS A 73 1.76 -7.68 -11.52
C LYS A 73 2.89 -8.69 -11.61
N SER A 74 2.74 -9.82 -10.94
CA SER A 74 3.65 -10.96 -10.98
C SER A 74 2.90 -12.23 -11.32
N GLU A 75 3.63 -13.33 -11.51
CA GLU A 75 3.04 -14.66 -11.72
C GLU A 75 2.11 -15.07 -10.57
N LYS A 76 2.40 -14.63 -9.33
CA LYS A 76 1.70 -15.10 -8.13
C LYS A 76 0.78 -14.07 -7.50
N GLY A 77 0.42 -13.02 -8.24
CA GLY A 77 -0.43 -11.96 -7.72
C GLY A 77 0.13 -10.56 -7.92
N TYR A 78 -0.30 -9.66 -7.05
CA TYR A 78 -0.14 -8.22 -7.20
C TYR A 78 0.45 -7.60 -5.94
N VAL A 79 1.34 -6.63 -6.14
CA VAL A 79 1.74 -5.67 -5.12
C VAL A 79 1.23 -4.31 -5.55
N ILE A 80 0.45 -3.66 -4.70
CA ILE A 80 -0.10 -2.33 -4.99
C ILE A 80 0.38 -1.36 -3.93
N VAL A 81 1.04 -0.30 -4.38
CA VAL A 81 1.61 0.77 -3.55
C VAL A 81 0.82 2.04 -3.83
N THR A 82 0.21 2.62 -2.80
CA THR A 82 -0.70 3.77 -2.91
C THR A 82 -0.24 4.87 -1.94
N GLY A 83 0.02 6.06 -2.46
CA GLY A 83 0.31 7.22 -1.61
C GLY A 83 -0.91 7.66 -0.80
N ILE A 84 -0.68 8.12 0.44
CA ILE A 84 -1.71 8.67 1.33
C ILE A 84 -1.25 10.06 1.77
N GLY A 85 -1.71 11.08 1.03
CA GLY A 85 -1.19 12.44 1.18
C GLY A 85 0.31 12.48 0.93
N ASP A 86 1.01 13.34 1.66
CA ASP A 86 2.48 13.51 1.55
C ASP A 86 3.25 12.77 2.66
N GLU A 87 2.55 12.10 3.58
CA GLU A 87 3.14 11.60 4.82
C GLU A 87 3.30 10.07 4.84
N ALA A 88 2.44 9.34 4.14
CA ALA A 88 2.35 7.90 4.28
C ALA A 88 2.08 7.15 2.97
N VAL A 89 2.36 5.85 2.99
CA VAL A 89 2.21 4.93 1.87
C VAL A 89 1.53 3.67 2.37
N LEU A 90 0.49 3.24 1.65
CA LEU A 90 -0.17 1.96 1.87
C LEU A 90 0.27 0.97 0.79
N THR A 91 0.88 -0.13 1.21
CA THR A 91 1.25 -1.24 0.36
C THR A 91 0.41 -2.46 0.68
N VAL A 92 -0.17 -3.08 -0.34
CA VAL A 92 -0.95 -4.32 -0.19
C VAL A 92 -0.45 -5.42 -1.13
N MET A 93 -0.62 -6.66 -0.69
CA MET A 93 -0.33 -7.86 -1.47
C MET A 93 -1.62 -8.63 -1.70
N ALA A 94 -1.92 -8.95 -2.95
CA ALA A 94 -3.14 -9.62 -3.34
C ALA A 94 -2.83 -10.84 -4.22
N PRO A 95 -3.64 -11.91 -4.16
CA PRO A 95 -3.44 -13.11 -4.95
C PRO A 95 -3.67 -12.87 -6.45
N GLU A 96 -3.26 -13.83 -7.29
CA GLU A 96 -3.39 -13.77 -8.76
C GLU A 96 -4.82 -13.65 -9.28
N ASP A 97 -5.80 -14.13 -8.52
CA ASP A 97 -7.22 -14.11 -8.85
C ASP A 97 -7.95 -12.85 -8.33
N ALA A 98 -7.19 -11.86 -7.82
CA ALA A 98 -7.74 -10.63 -7.26
C ALA A 98 -8.58 -9.86 -8.29
N LYS A 99 -9.80 -9.48 -7.87
CA LYS A 99 -10.71 -8.64 -8.67
C LYS A 99 -10.27 -7.17 -8.59
N LEU A 100 -9.32 -6.78 -9.44
CA LEU A 100 -8.65 -5.47 -9.39
C LEU A 100 -9.59 -4.26 -9.23
N GLY A 101 -10.72 -4.23 -9.93
CA GLY A 101 -11.68 -3.13 -9.79
C GLY A 101 -12.26 -2.97 -8.37
N LEU A 102 -12.58 -4.09 -7.72
CA LEU A 102 -13.05 -4.10 -6.33
C LEU A 102 -11.91 -3.82 -5.35
N LEU A 103 -10.74 -4.38 -5.63
CA LEU A 103 -9.54 -4.15 -4.82
C LEU A 103 -9.16 -2.66 -4.78
N TYR A 104 -9.13 -1.98 -5.92
CA TYR A 104 -8.85 -0.54 -5.96
C TYR A 104 -9.90 0.28 -5.21
N LEU A 105 -11.18 -0.13 -5.22
CA LEU A 105 -12.22 0.52 -4.45
C LEU A 105 -11.96 0.40 -2.93
N GLU A 106 -11.63 -0.79 -2.45
CA GLU A 106 -11.33 -1.00 -1.03
C GLU A 106 -10.03 -0.30 -0.59
N ILE A 107 -8.99 -0.33 -1.42
CA ILE A 107 -7.75 0.44 -1.17
C ILE A 107 -8.06 1.93 -1.06
N ARG A 108 -8.83 2.52 -1.98
CA ARG A 108 -9.21 3.94 -1.93
C ARG A 108 -9.99 4.28 -0.67
N LYS A 109 -10.91 3.41 -0.22
CA LYS A 109 -11.65 3.61 1.05
C LYS A 109 -10.71 3.58 2.25
N ALA A 110 -9.84 2.58 2.32
CA ALA A 110 -8.88 2.45 3.41
C ALA A 110 -7.88 3.61 3.43
N ALA A 111 -7.35 4.03 2.28
CA ALA A 111 -6.46 5.18 2.17
C ALA A 111 -7.12 6.47 2.69
N ASN A 112 -8.38 6.73 2.33
CA ASN A 112 -9.13 7.88 2.84
C ASN A 112 -9.41 7.81 4.35
N GLU A 113 -9.58 6.61 4.90
CA GLU A 113 -9.77 6.41 6.35
C GLU A 113 -8.45 6.63 7.11
N LEU A 114 -7.35 6.07 6.60
CA LEU A 114 -6.01 6.28 7.13
C LEU A 114 -5.58 7.75 7.08
N ALA A 115 -5.87 8.45 5.98
CA ALA A 115 -5.56 9.88 5.83
C ALA A 115 -6.21 10.76 6.92
N LYS A 116 -7.39 10.38 7.42
CA LYS A 116 -8.07 11.11 8.52
C LYS A 116 -7.47 10.81 9.89
N LEU A 117 -6.69 9.74 9.99
CA LEU A 117 -6.05 9.30 11.21
C LEU A 117 -4.61 9.78 11.30
N LEU A 118 -3.98 10.20 10.20
CA LEU A 118 -2.67 10.88 10.24
C LEU A 118 -2.83 12.21 10.98
#